data_AF-A0A9P9QAY8-F1
#
_entry.id   AF-A0A9P9QAY8-F1
#
_cell.length_a   1.000
_cell.length_b   1.000
_cell.length_c   1.000
_cell.angle_alpha   90.00
_cell.angle_beta   90.00
_cell.angle_gamma   90.00
#
_symmetry.space_group_name_H-M   'P 1'
#
loop_
_entity.id
_entity.type
_entity.pdbx_description
1 polymer ?
#
loop_
_entity_poly.entity_id
_entity_poly.type
_entity_poly.pdbx_seq_one_letter_code
_entity_poly.pdbx_strand_id
1 'polypeptide(L)'
;MPSLLLVVFILQLLLHIINTVGASTVNDLLWILYNKLPTPTSGSARKVQALKKEIVRLKRELGNTSPQDNFSKWAKLDRQHNKAMSEYQKLDGSLRTHQATFTSAASTLRWLGTQGLRFVLQFWFAKSPMFWLPAGWVPYYVEWILSFPRAPLGSVSINVWGIACASMIALVAEALAATWVLVMKKPVPVPVKEEPLAFGADQKPARAGEKKEL
;
A
#
# COMPACT_ATOMS: atom_id res chain seq x y z
N MET A 1 22.68 -6.12 30.76
CA MET A 1 21.21 -6.21 30.60
C MET A 1 20.81 -5.15 29.59
N PRO A 2 20.43 -5.47 28.34
CA PRO A 2 19.95 -4.46 27.42
C PRO A 2 18.78 -3.71 28.08
N SER A 3 18.79 -2.38 28.02
CA SER A 3 17.70 -1.59 28.61
C SER A 3 16.39 -1.98 27.93
N LEU A 4 15.36 -2.28 28.73
CA LEU A 4 14.06 -2.69 28.23
C LEU A 4 13.48 -1.66 27.26
N LEU A 5 13.80 -0.38 27.47
CA LEU A 5 13.49 0.73 26.57
C LEU A 5 14.07 0.54 25.16
N LEU A 6 15.34 0.16 25.04
CA LEU A 6 15.99 -0.09 23.74
C LEU A 6 15.38 -1.29 23.03
N VAL A 7 15.05 -2.35 23.76
CA VAL A 7 14.40 -3.54 23.18
C VAL A 7 13.04 -3.18 22.62
N VAL A 8 12.22 -2.42 23.36
CA VAL A 8 10.91 -1.96 22.89
C VAL A 8 11.05 -1.01 21.69
N PHE A 9 12.05 -0.12 21.69
CA PHE A 9 12.31 0.78 20.58
C PHE A 9 12.74 0.03 19.31
N ILE A 10 13.71 -0.88 19.40
CA ILE A 10 14.18 -1.69 18.27
C ILE A 10 13.04 -2.54 17.72
N LEU A 11 12.25 -3.16 18.59
CA LEU A 11 11.09 -3.93 18.18
C LEU A 11 10.07 -3.06 17.43
N GLN A 12 9.78 -1.87 17.96
CA GLN A 12 8.86 -0.94 17.29
C GLN A 12 9.40 -0.44 15.94
N LEU A 13 10.72 -0.26 15.82
CA LEU A 13 11.41 0.08 14.57
C LEU A 13 11.31 -1.07 13.56
N LEU A 14 11.56 -2.32 13.96
CA LEU A 14 11.38 -3.49 13.10
C LEU A 14 9.92 -3.63 12.63
N LEU A 15 8.96 -3.43 13.54
CA LEU A 15 7.54 -3.44 13.20
C LEU A 15 7.18 -2.32 12.22
N HIS A 16 7.77 -1.14 12.37
CA HIS A 16 7.59 -0.04 11.44
C HIS A 16 8.17 -0.39 10.06
N ILE A 17 9.39 -0.94 9.98
CA ILE A 17 10.00 -1.40 8.72
C ILE A 17 9.12 -2.44 8.01
N ILE A 18 8.61 -3.42 8.74
CA ILE A 18 7.73 -4.46 8.16
C ILE A 18 6.44 -3.83 7.60
N ASN A 19 5.93 -2.77 8.23
CA ASN A 19 4.75 -2.06 7.75
C ASN A 19 5.07 -1.09 6.59
N THR A 20 6.26 -0.48 6.55
CA THR A 20 6.65 0.47 5.49
C THR A 20 7.07 -0.20 4.20
N VAL A 21 7.65 -1.40 4.24
CA VAL A 21 8.00 -2.16 3.01
C VAL A 21 6.75 -2.56 2.20
N GLY A 22 5.56 -2.43 2.79
CA GLY A 22 4.28 -2.61 2.12
C GLY A 22 3.90 -4.09 2.02
N ALA A 23 2.71 -4.43 2.51
CA ALA A 23 2.23 -5.81 2.55
C ALA A 23 2.19 -6.46 1.16
N SER A 24 1.84 -5.69 0.12
CA SER A 24 1.80 -6.15 -1.26
C SER A 24 3.18 -6.52 -1.79
N THR A 25 4.19 -5.68 -1.59
CA THR A 25 5.55 -5.89 -2.11
C THR A 25 6.19 -7.15 -1.52
N VAL A 26 6.03 -7.35 -0.21
CA VAL A 26 6.55 -8.55 0.48
C VAL A 26 5.82 -9.80 0.02
N ASN A 27 4.49 -9.75 -0.11
CA ASN A 27 3.69 -10.88 -0.57
C ASN A 27 4.01 -11.26 -2.03
N ASP A 28 4.21 -10.26 -2.90
CA ASP A 28 4.62 -10.47 -4.29
C ASP A 28 6.04 -11.04 -4.39
N LEU A 29 6.97 -10.55 -3.56
CA LEU A 29 8.33 -11.10 -3.49
C LEU A 29 8.33 -12.55 -2.99
N LEU A 30 7.55 -12.84 -1.94
CA LEU A 30 7.37 -14.21 -1.44
C LEU A 30 6.73 -15.10 -2.51
N TRP A 31 5.76 -14.61 -3.26
CA TRP A 31 5.11 -15.34 -4.34
C TRP A 31 6.08 -15.64 -5.49
N ILE A 32 6.92 -14.68 -5.87
CA ILE A 32 7.98 -14.88 -6.86
C ILE A 32 8.99 -15.92 -6.38
N LEU A 33 9.43 -15.82 -5.11
CA LEU A 33 10.37 -16.77 -4.52
C LEU A 33 9.76 -18.17 -4.39
N TYR A 34 8.49 -18.26 -4.00
CA TYR A 34 7.73 -19.51 -3.91
C TYR A 34 7.58 -20.20 -5.28
N ASN A 35 7.37 -19.44 -6.35
CA ASN A 35 7.30 -19.98 -7.71
C ASN A 35 8.66 -20.25 -8.35
N LYS A 36 9.77 -19.78 -7.76
CA LYS A 36 11.14 -20.18 -8.15
C LYS A 36 11.56 -21.52 -7.55
N LEU A 37 10.95 -21.93 -6.43
CA LEU A 37 11.13 -23.26 -5.85
C LEU A 37 10.34 -24.30 -6.68
N PRO A 38 10.77 -25.58 -6.71
CA PRO A 38 10.08 -26.65 -7.43
C PRO A 38 8.79 -27.06 -6.69
N THR A 39 7.84 -26.14 -6.66
CA THR A 39 6.49 -26.32 -6.11
C THR A 39 5.52 -26.71 -7.24
N PRO A 40 4.39 -27.37 -6.95
CA PRO A 40 3.41 -27.79 -7.96
C PRO A 40 2.84 -26.63 -8.80
N THR A 41 2.92 -25.39 -8.31
CA THR A 41 2.49 -24.17 -9.04
C THR A 41 3.48 -23.72 -10.13
N SER A 42 4.75 -24.12 -10.04
CA SER A 42 5.80 -23.72 -10.99
C SER A 42 5.54 -24.24 -12.42
N GLY A 43 4.96 -25.44 -12.55
CA GLY A 43 4.57 -26.03 -13.83
C GLY A 43 3.43 -25.25 -14.50
N SER A 44 2.42 -24.87 -13.73
CA SER A 44 1.30 -24.05 -14.20
C SER A 44 1.74 -22.63 -14.60
N ALA A 45 2.64 -22.01 -13.81
CA ALA A 45 3.19 -20.70 -14.12
C ALA A 45 4.01 -20.69 -15.43
N ARG A 46 4.81 -21.74 -15.68
CA ARG A 46 5.53 -21.89 -16.96
C ARG A 46 4.59 -22.07 -18.15
N LYS A 47 3.52 -22.86 -17.99
CA LYS A 47 2.48 -23.02 -19.02
C LYS A 47 1.77 -21.70 -19.33
N VAL A 48 1.43 -20.91 -18.33
CA VAL A 48 0.83 -19.57 -18.54
C VAL A 48 1.75 -18.65 -19.35
N GLN A 49 3.05 -18.66 -19.08
CA GLN A 49 4.02 -17.89 -19.85
C GLN A 49 4.15 -18.39 -21.31
N ALA A 50 4.12 -19.71 -21.51
CA ALA A 50 4.13 -20.30 -22.85
C ALA A 50 2.86 -19.93 -23.64
N LEU A 51 1.68 -20.10 -23.04
CA LEU A 51 0.40 -19.75 -23.66
C LEU A 51 0.31 -18.25 -23.98
N LYS A 52 0.86 -17.37 -23.13
CA LYS A 52 0.94 -15.93 -23.43
C LYS A 52 1.70 -15.64 -24.73
N LYS A 53 2.84 -16.31 -24.92
CA LYS A 53 3.65 -16.18 -26.15
C LYS A 53 2.90 -16.73 -27.36
N GLU A 54 2.23 -17.87 -27.19
CA GLU A 54 1.43 -18.50 -28.26
C GLU A 54 0.23 -17.64 -28.67
N ILE A 55 -0.51 -17.06 -27.72
CA ILE A 55 -1.63 -16.14 -28.00
C ILE A 55 -1.15 -14.93 -28.79
N VAL A 56 -0.03 -14.31 -28.39
CA VAL A 56 0.53 -13.16 -29.11
C VAL A 56 0.97 -13.55 -30.52
N ARG A 57 1.58 -14.73 -30.67
CA ARG A 57 1.98 -15.28 -31.97
C ARG A 57 0.77 -15.55 -32.87
N LEU A 58 -0.23 -16.27 -32.39
CA LEU A 58 -1.46 -16.59 -33.13
C LEU A 58 -2.23 -15.31 -33.52
N LYS A 59 -2.29 -14.32 -32.62
CA LYS A 59 -2.89 -13.01 -32.91
C LYS A 59 -2.17 -12.28 -34.05
N ARG A 60 -0.83 -12.36 -34.09
CA ARG A 60 -0.03 -11.79 -35.18
C ARG A 60 -0.29 -12.52 -36.50
N GLU A 61 -0.33 -13.85 -36.48
CA GLU A 61 -0.61 -14.67 -37.66
C GLU A 61 -2.05 -14.45 -38.18
N LEU A 62 -3.01 -14.19 -37.29
CA LEU A 62 -4.41 -13.87 -37.63
C LEU A 62 -4.51 -12.51 -38.34
N GLY A 63 -3.79 -11.51 -37.84
CA GLY A 63 -3.72 -10.18 -38.47
C GLY A 63 -3.04 -10.18 -39.83
N ASN A 64 -2.14 -11.13 -40.10
CA ASN A 64 -1.48 -11.28 -41.39
C ASN A 64 -2.30 -12.07 -42.43
N THR A 65 -3.42 -12.67 -42.05
CA THR A 65 -4.23 -13.52 -42.93
C THR A 65 -5.53 -12.81 -43.31
N SER A 66 -5.78 -12.60 -44.61
CA SER A 66 -7.05 -12.06 -45.12
C SER A 66 -8.21 -13.02 -44.79
N PRO A 67 -9.25 -12.58 -44.05
CA PRO A 67 -10.42 -13.40 -43.73
C PRO A 67 -11.27 -13.75 -44.96
N GLN A 68 -11.20 -12.92 -46.01
CA GLN A 68 -12.04 -13.04 -47.20
C GLN A 68 -11.45 -14.04 -48.21
N ASP A 69 -10.14 -13.95 -48.45
CA ASP A 69 -9.47 -14.82 -49.44
C ASP A 69 -9.04 -16.17 -48.86
N ASN A 70 -8.67 -16.18 -47.57
CA ASN A 70 -8.13 -17.36 -46.89
C ASN A 70 -8.98 -17.76 -45.68
N PHE A 71 -10.32 -17.70 -45.82
CA PHE A 71 -11.26 -17.98 -44.72
C PHE A 71 -10.99 -19.32 -44.01
N SER A 72 -10.64 -20.37 -44.76
CA SER A 72 -10.35 -21.69 -44.19
C SER A 72 -9.12 -21.70 -43.29
N LYS A 73 -8.06 -20.95 -43.63
CA LYS A 73 -6.87 -20.78 -42.79
C LYS A 73 -7.16 -19.85 -41.61
N TRP A 74 -7.84 -18.73 -41.88
CA TRP A 74 -8.24 -17.78 -40.87
C TRP A 74 -9.10 -18.43 -39.78
N ALA A 75 -10.12 -19.20 -40.16
CA ALA A 75 -11.02 -19.88 -39.22
C ALA A 75 -10.31 -20.96 -38.38
N LYS A 76 -9.32 -21.66 -38.94
CA LYS A 76 -8.50 -22.61 -38.17
C LYS A 76 -7.66 -21.88 -37.13
N LEU A 77 -7.06 -20.76 -37.51
CA LEU A 77 -6.19 -19.97 -36.65
C LEU A 77 -6.97 -19.26 -35.53
N ASP A 78 -8.18 -18.76 -35.85
CA ASP A 78 -9.10 -18.18 -34.86
C ASP A 78 -9.51 -19.23 -33.81
N ARG A 79 -9.87 -20.45 -34.23
CA ARG A 79 -10.18 -21.55 -33.29
C ARG A 79 -8.98 -21.91 -32.40
N GLN A 80 -7.77 -21.92 -32.94
CA GLN A 80 -6.56 -22.16 -32.16
C GLN A 80 -6.31 -21.03 -31.15
N HIS A 81 -6.48 -19.77 -31.57
CA HIS A 81 -6.39 -18.61 -30.69
C HIS A 81 -7.42 -18.69 -29.56
N ASN A 82 -8.69 -18.97 -29.89
CA ASN A 82 -9.76 -19.08 -28.90
C ASN A 82 -9.54 -20.25 -27.93
N LYS A 83 -9.00 -21.38 -28.42
CA LYS A 83 -8.60 -22.50 -27.55
C LYS A 83 -7.48 -22.09 -26.60
N ALA A 84 -6.38 -21.52 -27.11
CA ALA A 84 -5.26 -21.06 -26.30
C ALA A 84 -5.68 -19.99 -25.28
N MET A 85 -6.56 -19.06 -25.66
CA MET A 85 -7.12 -18.05 -24.78
C MET A 85 -7.97 -18.66 -23.67
N SER A 86 -8.80 -19.67 -23.98
CA SER A 86 -9.62 -20.36 -22.99
C SER A 86 -8.78 -21.15 -21.98
N GLU A 87 -7.69 -21.79 -22.42
CA GLU A 87 -6.76 -22.51 -21.54
C GLU A 87 -5.98 -21.51 -20.67
N TYR A 88 -5.55 -20.38 -21.23
CA TYR A 88 -4.90 -19.31 -20.48
C TYR A 88 -5.80 -18.79 -19.36
N GLN A 89 -7.06 -18.47 -19.65
CA GLN A 89 -8.00 -17.95 -18.64
C GLN A 89 -8.24 -18.94 -17.50
N LYS A 90 -8.32 -20.24 -17.81
CA LYS A 90 -8.48 -21.29 -16.78
C LYS A 90 -7.25 -21.40 -15.87
N LEU A 91 -6.05 -21.42 -16.45
CA LEU A 91 -4.81 -21.51 -15.68
C LEU A 91 -4.48 -20.21 -14.91
N ASP A 92 -4.76 -19.05 -15.51
CA ASP A 92 -4.55 -17.75 -14.87
C ASP A 92 -5.53 -17.55 -13.70
N GLY A 93 -6.79 -17.97 -13.87
CA GLY A 93 -7.79 -17.94 -12.80
C GLY A 93 -7.41 -18.83 -11.61
N SER A 94 -6.90 -20.04 -11.85
CA SER A 94 -6.45 -20.91 -10.76
C SER A 94 -5.19 -20.35 -10.07
N LEU A 95 -4.22 -19.85 -10.83
CA LEU A 95 -3.02 -19.21 -10.26
C LEU A 95 -3.36 -17.96 -9.45
N ARG A 96 -4.26 -17.11 -9.94
CA ARG A 96 -4.71 -15.92 -9.20
C ARG A 96 -5.42 -16.30 -7.91
N THR A 97 -6.19 -17.38 -7.91
CA THR A 97 -6.82 -17.91 -6.70
C THR A 97 -5.77 -18.38 -5.69
N HIS A 98 -4.76 -19.13 -6.14
CA HIS A 98 -3.65 -19.55 -5.28
C HIS A 98 -2.81 -18.37 -4.77
N GLN A 99 -2.57 -17.36 -5.61
CA GLN A 99 -1.88 -16.15 -5.20
C GLN A 99 -2.71 -15.40 -4.16
N ALA A 100 -4.03 -15.31 -4.32
CA ALA A 100 -4.91 -14.65 -3.37
C ALA A 100 -4.94 -15.39 -2.02
N THR A 101 -5.04 -16.72 -2.01
CA THR A 101 -5.01 -17.49 -0.76
C THR A 101 -3.66 -17.40 -0.07
N PHE A 102 -2.56 -17.45 -0.82
CA PHE A 102 -1.21 -17.25 -0.30
C PHE A 102 -1.02 -15.86 0.28
N THR A 103 -1.43 -14.82 -0.45
CA THR A 103 -1.36 -13.41 -0.02
C THR A 103 -2.17 -13.18 1.24
N SER A 104 -3.38 -13.76 1.31
CA SER A 104 -4.23 -13.70 2.51
C SER A 104 -3.58 -14.43 3.68
N ALA A 105 -3.05 -15.64 3.50
CA ALA A 105 -2.37 -16.39 4.55
C ALA A 105 -1.13 -15.65 5.08
N ALA A 106 -0.29 -15.14 4.17
CA ALA A 106 0.90 -14.35 4.52
C ALA A 106 0.53 -13.04 5.24
N SER A 107 -0.53 -12.37 4.78
CA SER A 107 -1.04 -11.15 5.43
C SER A 107 -1.59 -11.43 6.81
N THR A 108 -2.33 -12.52 6.99
CA THR A 108 -2.85 -12.95 8.29
C THR A 108 -1.72 -13.34 9.23
N LEU A 109 -0.74 -14.13 8.77
CA LEU A 109 0.42 -14.52 9.57
C LEU A 109 1.25 -13.29 9.98
N ARG A 110 1.43 -12.33 9.08
CA ARG A 110 2.10 -11.06 9.39
C ARG A 110 1.30 -10.23 10.38
N TRP A 111 -0.01 -10.10 10.19
CA TRP A 111 -0.88 -9.39 11.14
C TRP A 111 -0.82 -10.05 12.52
N LEU A 112 -0.93 -11.37 12.58
CA LEU A 112 -0.81 -12.14 13.81
C LEU A 112 0.59 -12.01 14.43
N GLY A 113 1.65 -12.03 13.63
CA GLY A 113 3.02 -11.85 14.12
C GLY A 113 3.25 -10.44 14.66
N THR A 114 2.83 -9.41 13.92
CA THR A 114 3.03 -8.01 14.31
C THR A 114 2.13 -7.60 15.47
N GLN A 115 0.84 -7.90 15.42
CA GLN A 115 -0.10 -7.59 16.49
C GLN A 115 0.08 -8.54 17.68
N GLY A 116 0.24 -9.84 17.44
CA GLY A 116 0.44 -10.83 18.49
C GLY A 116 1.71 -10.57 19.27
N LEU A 117 2.83 -10.26 18.60
CA LEU A 117 4.07 -9.89 19.29
C LEU A 117 3.87 -8.63 20.14
N ARG A 118 3.19 -7.60 19.61
CA ARG A 118 2.82 -6.41 20.41
C ARG A 118 1.99 -6.79 21.64
N PHE A 119 0.96 -7.61 21.48
CA PHE A 119 0.11 -8.05 22.58
C PHE A 119 0.88 -8.87 23.63
N VAL A 120 1.74 -9.80 23.20
CA VAL A 120 2.57 -10.61 24.09
C VAL A 120 3.53 -9.74 24.90
N LEU A 121 4.22 -8.79 24.25
CA LEU A 121 5.10 -7.86 24.98
C LEU A 121 4.33 -6.97 25.95
N GLN A 122 3.21 -6.39 25.50
CA GLN A 122 2.36 -5.56 26.36
C GLN A 122 1.84 -6.34 27.55
N PHE A 123 1.47 -7.61 27.37
CA PHE A 123 0.98 -8.48 28.44
C PHE A 123 2.09 -8.87 29.41
N TRP A 124 3.25 -9.29 28.91
CA TRP A 124 4.37 -9.77 29.73
C TRP A 124 4.99 -8.65 30.57
N PHE A 125 5.13 -7.45 29.99
CA PHE A 125 5.71 -6.29 30.66
C PHE A 125 4.66 -5.31 31.19
N ALA A 126 3.39 -5.72 31.27
CA ALA A 126 2.28 -4.88 31.76
C ALA A 126 2.54 -4.31 33.16
N LYS A 127 3.24 -5.06 34.02
CA LYS A 127 3.53 -4.68 35.42
C LYS A 127 4.89 -4.01 35.60
N SER A 128 5.71 -3.94 34.56
CA SER A 128 7.04 -3.33 34.64
C SER A 128 6.95 -1.83 34.34
N PRO A 129 7.46 -0.95 35.21
CA PRO A 129 7.55 0.48 34.91
C PRO A 129 8.66 0.74 33.89
N MET A 130 8.38 1.49 32.81
CA MET A 130 9.41 1.84 31.82
C MET A 130 10.34 2.94 32.35
N PHE A 131 9.72 3.98 32.92
CA PHE A 131 10.38 5.14 33.49
C PHE A 131 9.58 5.63 34.68
N TRP A 132 10.27 6.04 35.74
CA TRP A 132 9.68 6.64 36.93
C TRP A 132 9.70 8.15 36.81
N LEU A 133 8.55 8.79 37.04
CA LEU A 133 8.44 10.23 37.05
C LEU A 133 8.75 10.75 38.48
N PRO A 134 9.51 11.84 38.62
CA PRO A 134 9.65 12.52 39.90
C PRO A 134 8.28 12.95 40.43
N ALA A 135 8.04 12.76 41.72
CA ALA A 135 6.75 13.09 42.34
C ALA A 135 6.41 14.59 42.14
N GLY A 136 5.22 14.88 41.61
CA GLY A 136 4.72 16.25 41.43
C GLY A 136 5.04 16.92 40.09
N TRP A 137 5.66 16.21 39.13
CA TRP A 137 5.96 16.76 37.80
C TRP A 137 4.73 16.85 36.89
N VAL A 138 3.73 15.99 37.12
CA VAL A 138 2.55 15.87 36.25
C VAL A 138 1.29 15.76 37.11
N PRO A 139 0.14 16.37 36.71
CA PRO A 139 -1.09 16.24 37.48
C PRO A 139 -1.54 14.77 37.63
N TYR A 140 -2.21 14.45 38.74
CA TYR A 140 -2.68 13.09 39.07
C TYR A 140 -3.41 12.40 37.90
N TYR A 141 -4.25 13.13 37.16
CA TYR A 141 -4.96 12.59 35.99
C TYR A 141 -4.02 12.10 34.89
N VAL A 142 -2.90 12.80 34.67
CA VAL A 142 -1.92 12.43 33.66
C VAL A 142 -1.07 11.27 34.14
N GLU A 143 -0.67 11.24 35.43
CA GLU A 143 0.02 10.09 36.01
C GLU A 143 -0.82 8.81 35.91
N TRP A 144 -2.14 8.93 36.11
CA TRP A 144 -3.07 7.83 35.92
C TRP A 144 -3.12 7.33 34.47
N ILE A 145 -3.26 8.23 33.48
CA ILE A 145 -3.26 7.87 32.05
C ILE A 145 -1.92 7.24 31.64
N LEU A 146 -0.80 7.79 32.10
CA LEU A 146 0.54 7.29 31.79
C LEU A 146 0.77 5.88 32.35
N SER A 147 0.14 5.56 33.49
CA SER A 147 0.24 4.24 34.15
C SER A 147 -0.70 3.17 33.55
N PHE A 148 -1.72 3.58 32.81
CA PHE A 148 -2.71 2.65 32.22
C PHE A 148 -2.03 1.70 31.21
N PRO A 149 -2.34 0.38 31.20
CA PRO A 149 -3.42 -0.32 31.91
C PRO A 149 -3.02 -1.04 33.21
N ARG A 150 -1.73 -1.19 33.53
CA ARG A 150 -1.29 -2.03 34.67
C ARG A 150 0.04 -1.63 35.33
N ALA A 151 0.62 -0.50 34.94
CA ALA A 151 1.86 -0.01 35.53
C ALA A 151 1.56 0.68 36.89
N PRO A 152 2.52 0.70 37.83
CA PRO A 152 2.34 1.43 39.09
C PRO A 152 2.16 2.94 38.85
N LEU A 153 1.34 3.59 39.67
CA LEU A 153 1.13 5.04 39.63
C LEU A 153 2.47 5.78 39.79
N GLY A 154 2.66 6.87 39.04
CA GLY A 154 3.94 7.59 38.96
C GLY A 154 4.95 6.99 37.99
N SER A 155 4.55 6.03 37.15
CA SER A 155 5.39 5.44 36.11
C SER A 155 4.72 5.41 34.73
N VAL A 156 5.54 5.33 33.69
CA VAL A 156 5.08 5.22 32.30
C VAL A 156 4.91 3.74 31.91
N SER A 157 3.74 3.40 31.38
CA SER A 157 3.43 2.06 30.91
C SER A 157 4.10 1.74 29.56
N ILE A 158 4.28 0.44 29.30
CA ILE A 158 4.81 -0.03 28.01
C ILE A 158 3.93 0.39 26.82
N ASN A 159 2.63 0.58 27.02
CA ASN A 159 1.72 1.00 25.97
C ASN A 159 1.97 2.43 25.54
N VAL A 160 2.04 3.34 26.51
CA VAL A 160 2.31 4.76 26.25
C VAL A 160 3.70 4.93 25.65
N TRP A 161 4.70 4.23 26.19
CA TRP A 161 6.05 4.22 25.61
C TRP A 161 6.05 3.68 24.17
N GLY A 162 5.36 2.57 23.91
CA GLY A 162 5.26 1.98 22.57
C GLY A 162 4.59 2.92 21.56
N ILE A 163 3.54 3.63 21.97
CA ILE A 163 2.86 4.65 21.14
C ILE A 163 3.80 5.82 20.87
N ALA A 164 4.52 6.31 21.88
CA ALA A 164 5.49 7.39 21.71
C ALA A 164 6.64 7.01 20.77
N CYS A 165 7.18 5.79 20.88
CA CYS A 165 8.15 5.28 19.91
C CYS A 165 7.54 5.19 18.50
N ALA A 166 6.30 4.70 18.38
CA ALA A 166 5.61 4.58 17.10
C ALA A 166 5.45 5.93 16.40
N SER A 167 4.98 6.95 17.13
CA SER A 167 4.75 8.28 16.58
C SER A 167 6.08 8.94 16.20
N MET A 168 7.11 8.82 17.05
CA MET A 168 8.43 9.35 16.74
C MET A 168 9.01 8.73 15.47
N ILE A 169 8.94 7.41 15.34
CA ILE A 169 9.44 6.71 14.15
C ILE A 169 8.65 7.11 12.90
N ALA A 170 7.31 7.23 13.00
CA ALA A 170 6.47 7.66 11.89
C ALA A 170 6.81 9.08 11.43
N LEU A 171 6.94 10.03 12.36
CA LEU A 171 7.31 11.41 12.06
C LEU A 171 8.68 11.49 11.37
N VAL A 172 9.68 10.74 11.87
CA VAL A 172 11.01 10.68 11.25
C VAL A 172 10.94 10.06 9.86
N ALA A 173 10.17 8.99 9.67
CA ALA A 173 10.01 8.34 8.38
C ALA A 173 9.34 9.28 7.35
N GLU A 174 8.31 10.03 7.76
CA GLU A 174 7.65 11.03 6.92
C GLU A 174 8.58 12.19 6.59
N ALA A 175 9.34 12.69 7.57
CA ALA A 175 10.33 13.74 7.35
C ALA A 175 11.43 13.30 6.37
N LEU A 176 11.94 12.08 6.51
CA LEU A 176 12.91 11.50 5.59
C LEU A 176 12.33 11.31 4.19
N ALA A 177 11.10 10.82 4.07
CA ALA A 177 10.41 10.68 2.80
C ALA A 177 10.17 12.03 2.13
N ALA A 178 9.73 13.05 2.88
CA ALA A 178 9.56 14.41 2.37
C ALA A 178 10.90 15.00 1.92
N THR A 179 11.96 14.83 2.70
CA THR A 179 13.31 15.28 2.33
C THR A 179 13.80 14.57 1.07
N TRP A 180 13.59 13.25 0.97
CA TRP A 180 13.95 12.48 -0.21
C TRP A 180 13.21 12.97 -1.46
N VAL A 181 11.90 13.22 -1.34
CA VAL A 181 11.10 13.78 -2.44
C VAL A 181 11.60 15.17 -2.83
N LEU A 182 11.92 16.03 -1.87
CA LEU A 182 12.46 17.38 -2.14
C LEU A 182 13.84 17.36 -2.80
N VAL A 183 14.68 16.38 -2.46
CA VAL A 183 16.00 16.20 -3.08
C VAL A 183 15.89 15.60 -4.49
N MET A 184 14.96 14.66 -4.71
CA MET A 184 14.83 13.95 -6.00
C MET A 184 13.90 14.63 -7.01
N LYS A 185 12.88 15.39 -6.56
CA LYS A 185 12.06 16.22 -7.44
C LYS A 185 12.58 17.65 -7.42
N LYS A 186 13.06 18.13 -8.57
CA LYS A 186 13.12 19.59 -8.85
C LYS A 186 11.72 20.18 -8.57
N PRO A 187 11.63 21.36 -7.91
CA PRO A 187 10.34 21.93 -7.54
C PRO A 187 9.49 22.12 -8.79
N VAL A 188 8.35 21.44 -8.83
CA VAL A 188 7.28 21.74 -9.78
C VAL A 188 6.75 23.12 -9.39
N PRO A 189 6.71 24.10 -10.31
CA PRO A 189 6.18 25.41 -10.00
C PRO A 189 4.73 25.27 -9.54
N VAL A 190 4.46 25.78 -8.36
CA VAL A 190 3.11 25.88 -7.79
C VAL A 190 2.28 26.72 -8.77
N PRO A 191 1.14 26.23 -9.30
CA PRO A 191 0.25 27.09 -10.05
C PRO A 191 -0.25 28.15 -9.08
N VAL A 192 0.05 29.41 -9.40
CA VAL A 192 -0.49 30.59 -8.74
C VAL A 192 -2.00 30.40 -8.66
N LYS A 193 -2.55 30.44 -7.44
CA LYS A 193 -4.00 30.55 -7.23
C LYS A 193 -4.48 31.77 -8.01
N GLU A 194 -5.15 31.55 -9.13
CA GLU A 194 -5.94 32.60 -9.77
C GLU A 194 -6.96 33.07 -8.75
N GLU A 195 -6.85 34.34 -8.36
CA GLU A 195 -7.84 35.05 -7.57
C GLU A 195 -9.18 34.96 -8.30
N PRO A 196 -10.30 34.65 -7.61
CA PRO A 196 -11.59 34.53 -8.26
C PRO A 196 -11.98 35.89 -8.84
N LEU A 197 -12.07 35.94 -10.17
CA LEU A 197 -12.54 37.08 -10.97
C LEU A 197 -13.81 37.67 -10.34
N ALA A 198 -13.66 38.86 -9.75
CA ALA A 198 -14.79 39.68 -9.35
C ALA A 198 -15.62 40.01 -10.60
N PHE A 199 -16.85 39.51 -10.62
CA PHE A 199 -17.86 39.80 -11.62
C PHE A 199 -18.05 41.33 -11.71
N GLY A 200 -17.54 41.94 -12.78
CA GLY A 200 -17.73 43.36 -13.07
C GLY A 200 -19.20 43.64 -13.37
N ALA A 201 -19.94 44.12 -12.38
CA ALA A 201 -21.26 44.68 -12.55
C ALA A 201 -21.15 46.12 -13.08
N ASP A 202 -21.15 46.25 -14.41
CA ASP A 202 -21.49 47.51 -15.08
C ASP A 202 -22.08 47.22 -16.48
N GLN A 203 -23.27 46.60 -16.49
CA GLN A 203 -24.14 46.63 -17.66
C GLN A 203 -25.04 47.86 -17.56
N LYS A 204 -24.68 48.91 -18.30
CA LYS A 204 -25.53 50.09 -18.53
C LYS A 204 -26.69 49.71 -19.48
N PRO A 205 -27.95 50.02 -19.18
CA PRO A 205 -29.09 49.51 -19.94
C PRO A 205 -29.31 50.29 -21.24
N ALA A 206 -29.65 49.56 -22.30
CA ALA A 206 -30.16 50.11 -23.54
C ALA A 206 -31.53 50.78 -23.31
N ARG A 207 -31.64 52.08 -23.63
CA ARG A 207 -32.93 52.76 -23.80
C ARG A 207 -33.16 53.01 -25.28
N ALA A 208 -34.23 52.39 -25.76
CA ALA A 208 -34.86 52.64 -27.04
C ALA A 208 -35.54 54.02 -27.06
N GLY A 209 -35.58 54.64 -28.24
CA GLY A 209 -36.74 55.44 -28.67
C GLY A 209 -36.56 56.94 -28.84
N GLU A 210 -36.51 57.33 -30.11
CA GLU A 210 -37.28 58.45 -30.71
C GLU A 210 -36.75 59.89 -30.77
N LYS A 211 -36.67 60.35 -32.05
CA LYS A 211 -37.15 61.63 -32.64
C LYS A 211 -36.22 62.86 -32.67
N LYS A 212 -35.88 63.26 -33.91
CA LYS A 212 -36.15 64.54 -34.63
C LYS A 212 -34.97 64.87 -35.59
N GLU A 213 -35.17 64.75 -36.89
CA GLU A 213 -35.46 65.86 -37.84
C GLU A 213 -34.31 66.87 -37.99
N LEU A 214 -33.58 66.78 -39.12
CA LEU A 214 -33.51 67.76 -40.21
C LEU A 214 -32.65 67.21 -41.36
#